data_AF-A0A176S6X5-F1
#
_entry.id   AF-A0A176S6X5-F1
#
_cell.length_a   1.000
_cell.length_b   1.000
_cell.length_c   1.000
_cell.angle_alpha   90.00
_cell.angle_beta   90.00
_cell.angle_gamma   90.00
#
_symmetry.space_group_name_H-M   'P 1'
#
loop_
_entity.id
_entity.type
_entity.pdbx_description
1 polymer ?
#
loop_
_entity_poly.entity_id
_entity_poly.type
_entity_poly.pdbx_seq_one_letter_code
_entity_poly.pdbx_strand_id
1 'polypeptide(L)' 'MATLSIDGIDEEIITQLQVKAKRFNTGINELVTQFISHGLNNYPVTKSPSINSLFGLIPSSTDGLEFQNAMREE' A
#
# COMPACT_ATOMS: atom_id res chain seq x y z
N MET A 1 10.21 5.25 9.07
CA MET A 1 10.39 3.85 8.64
C MET A 1 9.20 3.08 9.20
N ALA A 2 8.42 2.43 8.35
CA ALA A 2 7.25 1.66 8.80
C ALA A 2 7.66 0.22 9.13
N THR A 3 7.14 -0.32 10.22
CA THR A 3 7.34 -1.73 10.61
C THR A 3 6.02 -2.48 10.43
N LEU A 4 6.08 -3.64 9.80
CA LEU A 4 4.93 -4.53 9.60
C LEU A 4 5.19 -5.83 10.37
N SER A 5 4.29 -6.20 11.28
CA SER A 5 4.23 -7.56 11.83
C SER A 5 3.27 -8.38 10.99
N ILE A 6 3.65 -9.60 10.64
CA ILE A 6 2.79 -10.54 9.91
C ILE A 6 2.62 -11.77 10.80
N ASP A 7 1.44 -11.88 11.38
CA ASP A 7 1.09 -12.96 12.29
C ASP A 7 0.33 -14.08 11.56
N GLY A 8 0.31 -15.27 12.15
CA GLY A 8 -0.43 -16.41 11.59
C GLY A 8 0.20 -17.06 10.36
N ILE A 9 1.51 -16.87 10.14
CA ILE A 9 2.25 -17.60 9.11
C ILE A 9 2.53 -19.02 9.60
N ASP A 10 2.17 -20.02 8.78
CA ASP A 10 2.49 -21.42 9.05
C ASP A 10 4.01 -21.65 9.19
N GLU A 11 4.38 -22.51 10.12
CA GLU A 11 5.78 -22.81 10.45
C GLU A 11 6.54 -23.46 9.27
N GLU A 12 5.83 -24.22 8.43
CA GLU A 12 6.39 -24.75 7.19
C GLU A 12 6.82 -23.62 6.24
N ILE A 13 5.97 -22.59 6.08
CA ILE A 13 6.25 -21.44 5.22
C ILE A 13 7.46 -20.66 5.78
N ILE A 14 7.52 -20.47 7.09
CA ILE A 14 8.68 -19.85 7.77
C ILE A 14 9.97 -20.63 7.45
N THR A 15 9.92 -21.96 7.54
CA THR A 15 11.06 -22.83 7.24
C THR A 15 11.50 -22.70 5.77
N GLN A 16 10.55 -22.70 4.83
CA GLN A 16 10.84 -22.50 3.42
C GLN A 16 11.45 -21.12 3.13
N LEU A 17 10.96 -20.06 3.77
CA LEU A 17 11.52 -18.71 3.67
C LEU A 17 12.95 -18.65 4.21
N GLN A 18 13.23 -19.30 5.34
CA GLN A 18 14.58 -19.41 5.90
C GLN A 18 15.55 -20.11 4.96
N VAL A 19 15.13 -21.24 4.36
CA VAL A 19 15.95 -21.98 3.39
C VAL A 19 16.24 -21.12 2.16
N LYS A 20 15.23 -20.41 1.63
CA LYS A 20 15.42 -19.50 0.50
C LYS A 20 16.36 -18.34 0.84
N ALA A 21 16.19 -17.70 1.99
CA ALA A 21 17.03 -16.60 2.44
C ALA A 21 18.51 -17.00 2.51
N LYS A 22 18.80 -18.20 3.05
CA LYS A 22 20.15 -18.79 3.06
C LYS A 22 20.70 -19.01 1.65
N ARG A 23 19.90 -19.53 0.71
CA ARG A 23 20.33 -19.76 -0.68
C ARG A 23 20.71 -18.46 -1.40
N PHE A 24 20.04 -17.36 -1.08
CA PHE A 24 20.31 -16.05 -1.67
C PHE A 24 21.30 -15.21 -0.84
N ASN A 25 21.84 -15.75 0.25
CA ASN A 25 22.74 -15.04 1.16
C ASN A 25 22.18 -13.68 1.63
N THR A 26 20.89 -13.65 1.97
CA THR A 26 20.16 -12.45 2.42
C THR A 26 19.41 -12.73 3.72
N GLY A 27 19.00 -11.67 4.42
CA GLY A 27 18.14 -11.78 5.60
C GLY A 27 16.70 -12.12 5.22
N ILE A 28 15.98 -12.81 6.11
CA ILE A 28 14.55 -13.16 5.91
C ILE A 28 13.70 -11.90 5.69
N ASN A 29 13.91 -10.86 6.50
CA ASN A 29 13.16 -9.61 6.40
C ASN A 29 13.39 -8.91 5.05
N GLU A 30 14.62 -8.94 4.55
CA GLU A 30 14.98 -8.36 3.26
C GLU A 30 14.35 -9.15 2.11
N LEU A 31 14.42 -10.49 2.16
CA LEU A 31 13.76 -11.37 1.20
C LEU A 31 12.24 -11.15 1.16
N VAL A 32 11.59 -11.06 2.33
CA VAL A 32 10.14 -10.81 2.43
C VAL A 32 9.78 -9.44 1.87
N THR A 33 10.60 -8.42 2.13
CA THR A 33 10.43 -7.07 1.56
C THR A 33 10.51 -7.10 0.03
N GLN A 34 11.44 -7.86 -0.53
CA GLN A 34 11.57 -8.04 -1.98
C GLN A 34 10.35 -8.77 -2.57
N PHE A 35 9.83 -9.81 -1.91
CA PHE A 35 8.62 -10.48 -2.36
C PHE A 35 7.38 -9.59 -2.30
N ILE A 36 7.19 -8.82 -1.24
CA ILE A 36 6.08 -7.86 -1.14
C ILE A 36 6.20 -6.83 -2.27
N SER A 37 7.39 -6.26 -2.47
CA SER A 37 7.65 -5.28 -3.53
C SER A 37 7.40 -5.86 -4.91
N HIS A 38 7.86 -7.09 -5.17
CA HIS A 38 7.61 -7.80 -6.42
C HIS A 38 6.11 -8.08 -6.63
N GLY A 39 5.40 -8.50 -5.60
CA GLY A 39 3.95 -8.72 -5.65
C GLY A 39 3.18 -7.44 -5.95
N LEU A 40 3.55 -6.31 -5.34
CA LEU A 40 2.95 -5.00 -5.59
C LEU A 40 3.24 -4.49 -7.01
N ASN A 41 4.47 -4.66 -7.49
CA ASN A 41 4.89 -4.17 -8.80
C ASN A 41 4.35 -5.01 -9.97
N ASN A 42 4.06 -6.30 -9.74
CA ASN A 42 3.47 -7.19 -10.74
C ASN A 42 1.95 -7.35 -10.60
N TYR A 43 1.34 -6.73 -9.58
CA TYR A 43 -0.11 -6.61 -9.54
C TYR A 43 -0.54 -5.64 -10.65
N PRO A 44 -1.41 -6.05 -11.58
CA PRO A 44 -1.88 -5.15 -12.62
C PRO A 44 -2.52 -3.95 -11.94
N VAL A 45 -1.91 -2.77 -12.11
CA VAL A 45 -2.37 -1.47 -11.64
C VAL A 45 -3.68 -1.14 -12.35
N THR A 46 -4.75 -1.84 -12.02
CA THR A 46 -6.08 -1.53 -12.55
C THR A 46 -6.73 -0.43 -11.74
N LYS A 47 -6.33 -0.22 -10.48
CA LYS A 47 -6.66 0.97 -9.68
C LYS A 47 -5.60 1.20 -8.62
N SER A 48 -4.62 2.06 -8.88
CA SER A 48 -4.05 2.84 -7.79
C SER A 48 -5.21 3.68 -7.23
N PRO A 49 -5.60 3.55 -5.95
CA PRO A 49 -6.52 4.52 -5.36
C PRO A 49 -5.72 5.82 -5.22
N SER A 50 -5.66 6.61 -6.29
CA SER A 50 -5.28 8.01 -6.14
C SER A 50 -6.36 8.66 -5.29
N ILE A 51 -5.98 9.48 -4.32
CA ILE A 51 -6.92 10.30 -3.53
C ILE A 51 -7.85 11.11 -4.46
N ASN A 52 -7.39 11.41 -5.67
CA ASN A 52 -8.16 12.04 -6.73
C ASN A 52 -9.38 11.21 -7.19
N SER A 53 -9.42 9.90 -6.94
CA SER A 53 -10.58 9.04 -7.24
C SER A 53 -11.69 9.13 -6.20
N LEU A 54 -11.41 9.54 -4.95
CA LEU A 54 -12.43 9.72 -3.92
C LEU A 54 -13.13 11.07 -4.02
N PHE A 55 -12.45 12.10 -4.54
CA PHE A 55 -13.01 13.44 -4.74
C PHE A 55 -13.32 13.79 -6.21
N GLY A 56 -12.72 13.08 -7.18
CA GLY A 56 -12.92 13.33 -8.61
C GLY A 56 -14.16 12.66 -9.22
N LEU A 57 -14.90 11.87 -8.43
CA LEU A 57 -16.17 11.23 -8.81
C LEU A 57 -17.29 11.63 -7.85
N ILE A 58 -17.37 12.91 -7.49
CA ILE A 58 -18.66 13.49 -7.11
C ILE A 58 -19.36 13.81 -8.44
N PRO A 59 -20.27 12.97 -8.96
CA PRO A 59 -21.10 13.39 -10.07
C PRO A 59 -21.84 14.65 -9.62
N SER A 60 -21.71 15.69 -10.44
CA SER A 60 -22.29 17.02 -10.36
C SER A 60 -23.82 16.99 -10.13
N SER A 61 -24.24 16.63 -8.92
CA SER A 61 -25.63 16.75 -8.46
C SER A 61 -25.81 17.86 -7.42
N THR A 62 -24.70 18.50 -7.01
CA THR A 62 -24.73 19.80 -6.34
C THR A 62 -24.24 20.84 -7.33
N ASP A 63 -25.15 21.70 -7.79
CA ASP A 63 -24.80 23.01 -8.34
C ASP A 63 -23.68 23.63 -7.50
N GLY A 64 -22.55 23.93 -8.14
CA GLY A 64 -21.44 24.76 -7.65
C GLY A 64 -21.17 24.75 -6.14
N LEU A 65 -20.37 23.79 -5.66
CA LEU A 65 -19.69 23.95 -4.38
C LEU A 65 -18.53 24.95 -4.55
N GLU A 66 -18.82 26.23 -4.38
CA GLU A 66 -17.79 27.24 -4.17
C GLU A 66 -17.36 27.22 -2.69
N PHE A 67 -16.07 26.99 -2.45
CA PHE A 67 -15.51 27.22 -1.13
C PHE A 67 -15.56 28.72 -0.84
N GLN A 68 -16.46 29.15 0.04
CA GLN A 68 -16.38 30.48 0.60
C GLN A 68 -15.09 30.57 1.40
N ASN A 69 -14.18 31.42 0.96
CA ASN A 69 -13.08 31.88 1.80
C ASN A 69 -13.73 32.48 3.04
N ALA A 70 -13.73 31.75 4.16
CA ALA A 70 -14.06 32.30 5.45
C ALA A 70 -12.93 33.26 5.86
N MET A 71 -12.87 34.42 5.20
CA MET A 71 -12.18 35.59 5.71
C MET A 71 -13.04 36.10 6.88
N ARG A 72 -12.43 36.04 8.05
CA ARG A 72 -12.94 36.59 9.30
C ARG A 72 -13.30 38.07 9.08
N GLU A 73 -14.56 38.45 9.27
CA GLU A 73 -14.93 39.86 9.39
C GLU A 73 -14.28 40.43 10.66
N GLU A 74 -13.53 41.53 10.51
CA GLU A 74 -13.11 42.41 11.62
C GLU A 74 -14.25 43.36 12.01
#